data_AF-A0A2V5YI83-F1
#
_entry.id   AF-A0A2V5YI83-F1
#
_cell.length_a   1.000
_cell.length_b   1.000
_cell.length_c   1.000
_cell.angle_alpha   90.00
_cell.angle_beta   90.00
_cell.angle_gamma   90.00
#
_symmetry.space_group_name_H-M   'P 1'
#
loop_
_entity.id
_entity.type
_entity.pdbx_description
1 polymer ?
#
loop_
_entity_poly.entity_id
_entity_poly.type
_entity_poly.pdbx_seq_one_letter_code
_entity_poly.pdbx_strand_id
1 'polypeptide(L)'
;KLNVSGVLFKETLDQMGQVIDTCLDLGIPVHARVVHDDLVHDRALRDASASEPLLRFLEHQEKLKRSGEKIHSSWNLFAYQKKMLRQEPVEWTCIAGYKYFFVSSTGKFWLCSQVRTERHILEITREDLLGYNRKKDCQARCGVYCTAQASLAVSHPLQYAGREVAGMLASRVSRMRRGGHERIRDLAFAQ
;
A
#
# COMPACT_ATOMS: atom_id res chain seq x y z
N LYS A 1 15.92 4.42 13.40
CA LYS A 1 15.47 5.40 12.38
C LYS A 1 13.94 5.44 12.42
N LEU A 2 13.34 6.62 12.61
CA LEU A 2 11.88 6.79 12.67
C LEU A 2 11.30 6.72 11.25
N ASN A 3 10.16 6.05 11.10
CA ASN A 3 9.33 6.08 9.89
C ASN A 3 7.87 6.27 10.32
N VAL A 4 7.13 7.11 9.61
CA VAL A 4 5.71 7.33 9.86
C VAL A 4 4.90 6.55 8.83
N SER A 5 3.94 5.75 9.30
CA SER A 5 3.00 5.02 8.43
C SER A 5 1.58 5.44 8.75
N GLY A 6 0.84 5.84 7.72
CA GLY A 6 -0.53 6.31 7.83
C GLY A 6 -1.47 5.56 6.91
N VAL A 7 -2.75 5.58 7.27
CA VAL A 7 -3.85 5.10 6.46
C VAL A 7 -4.66 6.30 6.00
N LEU A 8 -4.97 6.37 4.71
CA LEU A 8 -5.76 7.44 4.10
C LEU A 8 -7.23 7.13 4.22
N PHE A 9 -7.96 8.09 4.78
CA PHE A 9 -9.41 8.22 4.74
C PHE A 9 -9.75 9.52 4.02
N LYS A 10 -10.87 9.54 3.29
CA LYS A 10 -11.29 10.71 2.51
C LYS A 10 -11.53 11.93 3.42
N GLU A 11 -12.05 11.66 4.62
CA GLU A 11 -12.45 12.63 5.63
C GLU A 11 -11.26 13.35 6.29
N THR A 12 -10.05 12.80 6.17
CA THR A 12 -8.86 13.28 6.90
C THR A 12 -7.68 13.55 5.97
N LEU A 13 -7.93 13.81 4.67
CA LEU A 13 -6.87 14.03 3.68
C LEU A 13 -6.09 15.33 3.94
N ASP A 14 -6.76 16.36 4.44
CA ASP A 14 -6.15 17.63 4.87
C ASP A 14 -5.12 17.41 6.00
N GLN A 15 -5.53 16.70 7.05
CA GLN A 15 -4.70 16.39 8.21
C GLN A 15 -3.54 15.48 7.82
N MET A 16 -3.79 14.49 6.96
CA MET A 16 -2.73 13.64 6.44
C MET A 16 -1.73 14.44 5.60
N GLY A 17 -2.20 15.40 4.80
CA GLY A 17 -1.33 16.31 4.06
C GLY A 17 -0.36 17.04 4.99
N GLN A 18 -0.87 17.58 6.11
CA GLN A 18 -0.05 18.25 7.13
C GLN A 18 0.98 17.29 7.77
N VAL A 19 0.57 16.05 8.07
CA VAL A 19 1.48 15.03 8.63
C VAL A 19 2.61 14.70 7.64
N ILE A 20 2.29 14.50 6.37
CA ILE A 20 3.27 14.21 5.33
C ILE A 20 4.24 15.38 5.17
N ASP A 21 3.74 16.61 5.02
CA ASP A 21 4.59 17.79 4.85
C ASP A 21 5.52 17.99 6.07
N THR A 22 5.02 17.79 7.28
CA THR A 22 5.82 17.86 8.52
C THR A 22 6.90 16.77 8.55
N CYS A 23 6.56 15.54 8.16
CA CYS A 23 7.54 14.46 8.09
C CYS A 23 8.64 14.79 7.06
N LEU A 24 8.28 15.32 5.90
CA LEU A 24 9.24 15.70 4.86
C LEU A 24 10.16 16.83 5.32
N ASP A 25 9.63 17.86 5.99
CA ASP A 25 10.42 18.95 6.59
C ASP A 25 11.44 18.44 7.62
N LEU A 26 11.04 17.46 8.43
CA LEU A 26 11.91 16.81 9.41
C LEU A 26 12.84 15.75 8.80
N GLY A 27 12.73 15.49 7.49
CA GLY A 27 13.47 14.45 6.82
C GLY A 27 13.13 13.03 7.29
N ILE A 28 11.93 12.82 7.85
CA ILE A 28 11.40 11.53 8.29
C ILE A 28 10.67 10.88 7.11
N PRO A 29 11.01 9.64 6.73
CA PRO A 29 10.27 8.94 5.69
C PRO A 29 8.83 8.66 6.10
N VAL A 30 7.92 8.89 5.16
CA VAL A 30 6.48 8.72 5.37
C VAL A 30 5.89 7.73 4.36
N HIS A 31 4.92 6.96 4.83
CA HIS A 31 4.25 5.93 4.07
C HIS A 31 2.74 6.00 4.31
N ALA A 32 2.01 6.78 3.50
CA ALA A 32 0.56 6.90 3.57
C ALA A 32 -0.12 6.11 2.45
N ARG A 33 -1.01 5.19 2.83
CA ARG A 33 -1.68 4.25 1.92
C ARG A 33 -3.19 4.35 2.09
N VAL A 34 -3.95 4.18 1.03
CA VAL A 34 -5.42 3.98 1.12
C VAL A 34 -5.72 2.83 2.06
N VAL A 35 -6.86 2.71 2.75
CA VAL A 35 -7.37 1.41 3.23
C VAL A 35 -8.82 1.33 2.80
N HIS A 36 -9.26 0.16 2.33
CA HIS A 36 -10.63 -0.01 1.87
C HIS A 36 -11.57 -0.27 3.05
N ASP A 37 -12.61 0.55 3.08
CA ASP A 37 -13.54 0.86 4.18
C ASP A 37 -14.53 -0.27 4.55
N ASP A 38 -14.35 -1.48 4.03
CA ASP A 38 -15.06 -2.65 4.57
C ASP A 38 -14.18 -3.88 4.66
N LEU A 39 -13.28 -3.88 5.65
CA LEU A 39 -12.41 -5.03 5.91
C LEU A 39 -13.16 -6.26 6.44
N VAL A 40 -14.45 -6.13 6.78
CA VAL A 40 -15.27 -7.17 7.43
C VAL A 40 -16.14 -7.93 6.43
N HIS A 41 -16.72 -7.25 5.43
CA HIS A 41 -17.71 -7.86 4.53
C HIS A 41 -17.14 -8.12 3.12
N ASP A 42 -16.98 -7.06 2.30
CA ASP A 42 -16.74 -7.23 0.87
C ASP A 42 -15.45 -6.57 0.36
N ARG A 43 -14.76 -5.82 1.23
CA ARG A 43 -13.49 -5.14 0.94
C ARG A 43 -13.61 -4.08 -0.16
N ALA A 44 -14.82 -3.55 -0.37
CA ALA A 44 -15.05 -2.38 -1.21
C ALA A 44 -14.47 -1.10 -0.59
N LEU A 45 -14.28 -0.09 -1.43
CA LEU A 45 -14.59 1.27 -0.98
C LEU A 45 -16.10 1.33 -0.76
N ARG A 46 -16.53 1.57 0.49
CA ARG A 46 -17.96 1.78 0.78
C ARG A 46 -18.48 3.08 0.16
N ASP A 47 -17.61 4.08 0.04
CA ASP A 47 -17.90 5.35 -0.63
C ASP A 47 -17.18 5.42 -1.98
N ALA A 48 -17.93 5.26 -3.08
CA ALA A 48 -17.39 5.45 -4.43
C ALA A 48 -16.85 6.88 -4.65
N SER A 49 -17.38 7.86 -3.91
CA SER A 49 -16.89 9.25 -3.95
C SER A 49 -15.58 9.45 -3.17
N ALA A 50 -15.05 8.42 -2.50
CA ALA A 50 -13.70 8.41 -1.95
C ALA A 50 -12.63 8.08 -3.00
N SER A 51 -12.97 7.35 -4.07
CA SER A 51 -11.99 6.89 -5.06
C SER A 51 -11.18 8.02 -5.66
N GLU A 52 -11.85 9.08 -6.09
CA GLU A 52 -11.25 10.19 -6.82
C GLU A 52 -10.37 11.09 -5.93
N PRO A 53 -10.82 11.56 -4.75
CA PRO A 53 -9.94 12.27 -3.80
C PRO A 53 -8.71 11.46 -3.39
N LEU A 54 -8.87 10.15 -3.12
CA LEU A 54 -7.77 9.27 -2.76
C LEU A 54 -6.80 9.08 -3.94
N LEU A 55 -7.30 9.00 -5.17
CA LEU A 55 -6.49 8.86 -6.37
C LEU A 55 -5.61 10.10 -6.57
N ARG A 56 -6.20 11.30 -6.49
CA ARG A 56 -5.44 12.57 -6.58
C ARG A 56 -4.36 12.66 -5.51
N PHE A 57 -4.69 12.29 -4.27
CA PHE A 57 -3.72 12.30 -3.17
C PHE A 57 -2.56 11.32 -3.41
N LEU A 58 -2.83 10.12 -3.93
CA LEU A 58 -1.79 9.15 -4.31
C LEU A 58 -0.92 9.64 -5.47
N GLU A 59 -1.51 10.25 -6.49
CA GLU A 59 -0.78 10.79 -7.64
C GLU A 59 0.19 11.92 -7.21
N HIS A 60 -0.19 12.72 -6.22
CA HIS A 60 0.70 13.73 -5.67
C HIS A 60 1.79 13.15 -4.78
N GLN A 61 1.49 12.17 -3.92
CA GLN A 61 2.55 11.44 -3.21
C GLN A 61 3.56 10.81 -4.19
N GLU A 62 3.07 10.27 -5.31
CA GLU A 62 3.94 9.74 -6.36
C GLU A 62 4.79 10.85 -7.01
N LYS A 63 4.22 12.04 -7.26
CA LYS A 63 4.94 13.23 -7.73
C LYS A 63 6.05 13.66 -6.75
N LEU A 64 5.76 13.69 -5.45
CA LEU A 64 6.74 13.97 -4.40
C LEU A 64 7.86 12.93 -4.39
N LYS A 65 7.51 11.64 -4.48
CA LYS A 65 8.52 10.58 -4.63
C LYS A 65 9.42 10.81 -5.85
N ARG A 66 8.83 11.22 -6.99
CA ARG A 66 9.57 11.55 -8.22
C ARG A 66 10.45 12.78 -8.06
N SER A 67 10.05 13.79 -7.28
CA SER A 67 10.95 14.92 -6.97
C SER A 67 12.06 14.54 -5.99
N GLY A 68 12.03 13.33 -5.45
CA GLY A 68 13.05 12.79 -4.57
C GLY A 68 12.78 13.01 -3.09
N GLU A 69 11.54 13.35 -2.73
CA GLU A 69 11.07 13.39 -1.34
C GLU A 69 11.09 12.00 -0.71
N LYS A 70 11.12 11.98 0.63
CA LYS A 70 11.20 10.74 1.43
C LYS A 70 9.86 10.01 1.54
N ILE A 71 9.20 9.78 0.41
CA ILE A 71 8.02 8.94 0.29
C ILE A 71 8.45 7.47 0.18
N HIS A 72 8.14 6.69 1.21
CA HIS A 72 8.64 5.32 1.36
C HIS A 72 7.79 4.28 0.60
N SER A 73 6.58 4.61 0.15
CA SER A 73 5.76 3.75 -0.71
C SER A 73 6.56 3.30 -1.94
N SER A 74 6.50 2.01 -2.28
CA SER A 74 7.14 1.49 -3.50
C SER A 74 6.37 1.91 -4.76
N TRP A 75 7.03 1.95 -5.91
CA TRP A 75 6.36 2.28 -7.18
C TRP A 75 5.33 1.22 -7.56
N ASN A 76 5.64 -0.03 -7.23
CA ASN A 76 4.72 -1.15 -7.39
C ASN A 76 3.44 -0.95 -6.55
N LEU A 77 3.58 -0.46 -5.33
CA LEU A 77 2.46 -0.21 -4.43
C LEU A 77 1.62 1.00 -4.88
N PHE A 78 2.23 2.04 -5.45
CA PHE A 78 1.48 3.12 -6.10
C PHE A 78 0.65 2.60 -7.29
N ALA A 79 1.27 1.81 -8.17
CA ALA A 79 0.57 1.21 -9.31
C ALA A 79 -0.59 0.31 -8.85
N TYR A 80 -0.36 -0.50 -7.82
CA TYR A 80 -1.38 -1.36 -7.22
C TYR A 80 -2.57 -0.55 -6.70
N GLN A 81 -2.32 0.46 -5.85
CA GLN A 81 -3.38 1.26 -5.24
C GLN A 81 -4.18 2.04 -6.29
N LYS A 82 -3.52 2.62 -7.30
CA LYS A 82 -4.22 3.34 -8.38
C LYS A 82 -5.13 2.41 -9.19
N LYS A 83 -4.66 1.22 -9.55
CA LYS A 83 -5.49 0.21 -10.22
C LYS A 83 -6.69 -0.20 -9.37
N MET A 84 -6.47 -0.43 -8.07
CA MET A 84 -7.54 -0.74 -7.13
C MET A 84 -8.61 0.35 -7.07
N LEU A 85 -8.21 1.62 -6.91
CA LEU A 85 -9.13 2.77 -6.88
C LEU A 85 -9.93 2.92 -8.18
N ARG A 86 -9.32 2.57 -9.32
CA ARG A 86 -9.95 2.59 -10.65
C ARG A 86 -10.75 1.32 -10.96
N GLN A 87 -10.81 0.37 -10.03
CA GLN A 87 -11.44 -0.95 -10.22
C GLN A 87 -10.85 -1.73 -11.40
N GLU A 88 -9.57 -1.47 -11.73
CA GLU A 88 -8.85 -2.20 -12.77
C GLU A 88 -8.34 -3.54 -12.24
N PRO A 89 -8.31 -4.60 -13.06
CA PRO A 89 -7.69 -5.86 -12.69
C PRO A 89 -6.20 -5.69 -12.33
N VAL A 90 -5.83 -6.31 -11.21
CA VAL A 90 -4.44 -6.45 -10.80
C VAL A 90 -4.07 -7.93 -10.84
N GLU A 91 -3.10 -8.26 -11.70
CA GLU A 91 -2.52 -9.61 -11.72
C GLU A 91 -1.48 -9.76 -10.61
N TRP A 92 -1.82 -10.56 -9.60
CA TRP A 92 -0.92 -10.96 -8.52
C TRP A 92 -1.46 -12.23 -7.82
N THR A 93 -0.59 -12.88 -7.05
CA THR A 93 -0.95 -14.03 -6.23
C THR A 93 -0.67 -13.73 -4.78
N CYS A 94 -1.70 -13.82 -3.95
CA CYS A 94 -1.58 -13.54 -2.52
C CYS A 94 -0.79 -14.63 -1.78
N ILE A 95 0.30 -14.27 -1.11
CA ILE A 95 1.14 -15.22 -0.33
C ILE A 95 0.70 -15.35 1.14
N ALA A 96 -0.44 -14.74 1.52
CA ALA A 96 -1.03 -14.88 2.85
C ALA A 96 -1.25 -16.35 3.21
N GLY A 97 -0.83 -16.74 4.40
CA GLY A 97 -0.87 -18.14 4.87
C GLY A 97 0.26 -19.02 4.35
N TYR A 98 1.17 -18.52 3.51
CA TYR A 98 2.33 -19.28 3.02
C TYR A 98 3.64 -18.74 3.58
N LYS A 99 4.16 -17.64 3.00
CA LYS A 99 5.40 -16.96 3.41
C LYS A 99 5.15 -15.73 4.28
N TYR A 100 3.89 -15.35 4.41
CA TYR A 100 3.45 -14.21 5.20
C TYR A 100 2.14 -14.61 5.89
N PHE A 101 2.11 -14.63 7.21
CA PHE A 101 0.94 -14.99 8.00
C PHE A 101 0.98 -14.28 9.35
N PHE A 102 -0.13 -14.33 10.07
CA PHE A 102 -0.28 -13.77 11.40
C PHE A 102 -0.49 -14.90 12.41
N VAL A 103 0.01 -14.69 13.62
CA VAL A 103 -0.32 -15.52 14.77
C VAL A 103 -0.99 -14.60 15.78
N SER A 104 -2.19 -14.96 16.26
CA SER A 104 -2.88 -14.19 17.28
C SER A 104 -2.15 -14.26 18.62
N SER A 105 -2.53 -13.39 19.56
CA SER A 105 -2.04 -13.45 20.94
C SER A 105 -2.33 -14.78 21.66
N THR A 106 -3.30 -15.54 21.16
CA THR A 106 -3.70 -16.85 21.69
C THR A 106 -3.22 -18.01 20.82
N GLY A 107 -2.22 -17.78 19.95
CA GLY A 107 -1.61 -18.82 19.12
C GLY A 107 -2.43 -19.26 17.90
N LYS A 108 -3.49 -18.55 17.52
CA LYS A 108 -4.29 -18.89 16.33
C LYS A 108 -3.56 -18.49 15.06
N PHE A 109 -3.53 -19.37 14.07
CA PHE A 109 -2.96 -19.12 12.76
C PHE A 109 -3.95 -18.37 11.87
N TRP A 110 -3.57 -17.18 11.40
CA TRP A 110 -4.37 -16.37 10.50
C TRP A 110 -3.61 -16.16 9.19
N LEU A 111 -4.29 -16.32 8.06
CA LEU A 111 -3.67 -16.15 6.74
C LEU A 111 -3.19 -14.69 6.58
N CYS A 112 -4.02 -13.74 7.01
CA CYS A 112 -3.66 -12.33 7.14
C CYS A 112 -4.52 -11.67 8.26
N SER A 113 -4.35 -10.37 8.48
CA SER A 113 -5.13 -9.64 9.49
C SER A 113 -6.65 -9.70 9.30
N GLN A 114 -7.12 -10.03 8.08
CA GLN A 114 -8.53 -10.09 7.70
C GLN A 114 -9.07 -11.50 7.47
N VAL A 115 -8.19 -12.50 7.32
CA VAL A 115 -8.59 -13.89 7.08
C VAL A 115 -8.10 -14.71 8.25
N ARG A 116 -8.93 -14.73 9.29
CA ARG A 116 -8.69 -15.42 10.54
C ARG A 116 -9.11 -16.88 10.43
N THR A 117 -8.45 -17.75 11.19
CA THR A 117 -8.81 -19.16 11.33
C THR A 117 -8.75 -19.54 12.80
N GLU A 118 -9.40 -20.65 13.14
CA GLU A 118 -9.41 -21.20 14.49
C GLU A 118 -8.30 -22.23 14.75
N ARG A 119 -7.53 -22.61 13.72
CA ARG A 119 -6.42 -23.56 13.87
C ARG A 119 -5.31 -22.96 14.72
N HIS A 120 -4.71 -23.77 15.58
CA HIS A 120 -3.55 -23.35 16.36
C HIS A 120 -2.29 -23.41 15.49
N ILE A 121 -1.35 -22.48 15.68
CA ILE A 121 -0.11 -22.42 14.88
C ILE A 121 0.71 -23.73 14.93
N LEU A 122 0.69 -24.41 16.08
CA LEU A 122 1.40 -25.68 16.27
C LEU A 122 0.80 -26.85 15.47
N GLU A 123 -0.42 -26.69 14.94
CA GLU A 123 -1.09 -27.68 14.09
C GLU A 123 -0.83 -27.42 12.59
N ILE A 124 -0.15 -26.33 12.24
CA ILE A 124 0.08 -25.93 10.85
C ILE A 124 1.32 -26.65 10.32
N THR A 125 1.14 -27.41 9.25
CA THR A 125 2.22 -28.14 8.57
C THR A 125 2.79 -27.35 7.41
N ARG A 126 3.90 -27.83 6.85
CA ARG A 126 4.46 -27.26 5.63
C ARG A 126 3.49 -27.40 4.46
N GLU A 127 2.79 -28.53 4.37
CA GLU A 127 1.80 -28.83 3.34
C GLU A 127 0.62 -27.86 3.42
N ASP A 128 0.18 -27.51 4.63
CA ASP A 128 -0.83 -26.47 4.83
C ASP A 128 -0.37 -25.13 4.24
N LEU A 129 0.85 -24.69 4.58
CA LEU A 129 1.42 -23.43 4.10
C LEU A 129 1.54 -23.41 2.57
N LEU A 130 1.99 -24.52 1.96
CA LEU A 130 2.07 -24.66 0.50
C LEU A 130 0.69 -24.62 -0.16
N GLY A 131 -0.33 -25.21 0.46
CA GLY A 131 -1.72 -25.16 0.00
C GLY A 131 -2.31 -23.75 -0.06
N TYR A 132 -1.80 -22.84 0.78
CA TYR A 132 -2.21 -21.42 0.75
C TYR A 132 -1.50 -20.60 -0.33
N ASN A 133 -0.50 -21.11 -1.05
CA ASN A 133 0.20 -20.37 -2.11
C ASN A 133 -0.57 -20.38 -3.45
N ARG A 134 -1.78 -19.81 -3.44
CA ARG A 134 -2.69 -19.75 -4.59
C ARG A 134 -3.46 -18.43 -4.64
N LYS A 135 -4.08 -18.14 -5.78
CA LYS A 135 -5.04 -17.03 -5.90
C LYS A 135 -6.19 -17.26 -4.89
N LYS A 136 -6.51 -16.24 -4.11
CA LYS A 136 -7.60 -16.28 -3.11
C LYS A 136 -8.76 -15.44 -3.61
N ASP A 137 -10.00 -15.88 -3.36
CA ASP A 137 -11.21 -15.16 -3.81
C ASP A 137 -11.21 -13.70 -3.31
N CYS A 138 -10.69 -13.52 -2.11
CA CYS A 138 -10.63 -12.23 -1.45
C CYS A 138 -9.48 -11.31 -1.93
N GLN A 139 -8.62 -11.78 -2.85
CA GLN A 139 -7.43 -11.04 -3.28
C GLN A 139 -7.75 -9.91 -4.27
N ALA A 140 -8.82 -10.05 -5.06
CA ALA A 140 -9.19 -9.07 -6.09
C ALA A 140 -9.48 -7.68 -5.50
N ARG A 141 -9.94 -7.65 -4.24
CA ARG A 141 -10.33 -6.44 -3.51
C ARG A 141 -9.49 -6.24 -2.24
N CYS A 142 -8.24 -6.71 -2.24
CA CYS A 142 -7.43 -6.70 -1.02
C CYS A 142 -6.95 -5.31 -0.60
N GLY A 143 -7.60 -4.70 0.40
CA GLY A 143 -7.11 -3.48 1.06
C GLY A 143 -6.01 -3.68 2.10
N VAL A 144 -5.41 -4.88 2.20
CA VAL A 144 -4.41 -5.23 3.22
C VAL A 144 -3.00 -5.13 2.64
N TYR A 145 -2.40 -3.95 2.78
CA TYR A 145 -1.13 -3.65 2.10
C TYR A 145 0.06 -4.44 2.57
N CYS A 146 0.11 -4.85 3.83
CA CYS A 146 1.26 -5.63 4.31
C CYS A 146 1.41 -6.93 3.52
N THR A 147 0.30 -7.62 3.25
CA THR A 147 0.27 -8.80 2.39
C THR A 147 0.45 -8.44 0.92
N ALA A 148 -0.23 -7.41 0.41
CA ALA A 148 -0.14 -7.04 -1.01
C ALA A 148 1.30 -6.65 -1.40
N GLN A 149 1.97 -5.83 -0.59
CA GLN A 149 3.35 -5.40 -0.83
C GLN A 149 4.31 -6.60 -0.82
N ALA A 150 4.22 -7.48 0.18
CA ALA A 150 5.05 -8.68 0.24
C ALA A 150 4.78 -9.62 -0.95
N SER A 151 3.51 -9.78 -1.32
CA SER A 151 3.09 -10.64 -2.43
C SER A 151 3.54 -10.10 -3.79
N LEU A 152 3.49 -8.78 -4.01
CA LEU A 152 3.97 -8.16 -5.26
C LEU A 152 5.47 -8.39 -5.45
N ALA A 153 6.26 -8.28 -4.38
CA ALA A 153 7.70 -8.54 -4.42
C ALA A 153 8.01 -10.02 -4.71
N VAL A 154 7.24 -10.96 -4.17
CA VAL A 154 7.49 -12.40 -4.31
C VAL A 154 6.90 -12.99 -5.59
N SER A 155 5.74 -12.52 -6.06
CA SER A 155 5.04 -13.10 -7.22
C SER A 155 5.73 -12.74 -8.54
N HIS A 156 6.29 -11.53 -8.65
CA HIS A 156 6.91 -11.04 -9.87
C HIS A 156 8.20 -10.27 -9.57
N PRO A 157 9.25 -10.93 -9.04
CA PRO A 157 10.44 -10.25 -8.50
C PRO A 157 11.18 -9.40 -9.55
N LEU A 158 11.28 -9.88 -10.79
CA LEU A 158 11.93 -9.14 -11.88
C LEU A 158 11.14 -7.88 -12.28
N GLN A 159 9.80 -8.00 -12.39
CA GLN A 159 8.95 -6.85 -12.70
C GLN A 159 8.97 -5.83 -11.55
N TYR A 160 8.98 -6.32 -10.30
CA TYR A 160 9.10 -5.49 -9.11
C TYR A 160 10.39 -4.68 -9.16
N ALA A 161 11.54 -5.35 -9.34
CA ALA A 161 12.84 -4.70 -9.44
C ALA A 161 12.93 -3.70 -10.60
N GLY A 162 12.44 -4.09 -11.78
CA GLY A 162 12.43 -3.21 -12.97
C GLY A 162 11.66 -1.91 -12.74
N ARG A 163 10.48 -1.98 -12.11
CA ARG A 163 9.69 -0.78 -11.76
C ARG A 163 10.38 0.11 -10.72
N GLU A 164 11.04 -0.49 -9.73
CA GLU A 164 11.78 0.30 -8.73
C GLU A 164 12.97 1.04 -9.36
N VAL A 165 13.72 0.36 -10.24
CA VAL A 165 14.85 0.97 -10.98
C VAL A 165 14.36 2.08 -11.91
N ALA A 166 13.33 1.82 -12.71
CA ALA A 166 12.76 2.82 -13.62
C ALA A 166 12.26 4.06 -12.86
N GLY A 167 11.54 3.88 -11.75
CA GLY A 167 11.07 4.96 -10.90
C GLY A 167 12.22 5.75 -10.26
N MET A 168 13.28 5.07 -9.82
CA MET A 168 14.48 5.73 -9.28
C MET A 168 15.19 6.58 -10.34
N LEU A 169 15.35 6.07 -11.57
CA LEU A 169 15.96 6.81 -12.68
C LEU A 169 15.14 8.04 -13.05
N ALA A 170 13.81 7.90 -13.19
CA ALA A 170 12.90 9.01 -13.43
C ALA A 170 13.05 10.10 -12.35
N SER A 171 13.17 9.69 -11.08
CA SER A 171 13.30 10.62 -9.96
C SER A 171 14.62 11.41 -9.99
N ARG A 172 15.72 10.77 -10.40
CA ARG A 172 17.02 11.45 -10.55
C ARG A 172 16.96 12.53 -11.64
N VAL A 173 16.32 12.23 -12.78
CA VAL A 173 16.13 13.19 -13.88
C VAL A 173 15.24 14.36 -13.44
N SER A 174 14.14 14.09 -12.74
CA SER A 174 13.24 15.14 -12.24
C SER A 174 13.90 16.06 -11.23
N ARG A 175 14.77 15.53 -10.35
CA ARG A 175 15.52 16.34 -9.37
C ARG A 175 16.47 17.34 -10.02
N MET A 176 17.06 17.01 -11.18
CA MET A 176 17.93 17.93 -11.93
C MET A 176 17.17 19.08 -12.58
N ARG A 177 15.85 18.97 -12.77
CA ARG A 177 15.04 19.92 -13.56
C ARG A 177 14.26 20.94 -12.73
N ARG A 178 14.35 20.96 -11.39
CA ARG A 178 13.36 21.69 -10.56
C ARG A 178 13.91 22.67 -9.53
N GLY A 179 13.23 23.82 -9.46
CA GLY A 179 13.15 24.72 -8.29
C GLY A 179 11.78 24.60 -7.61
N GLY A 180 11.77 24.70 -6.27
CA GLY A 180 10.58 24.74 -5.41
C GLY A 180 10.03 23.38 -4.93
N HIS A 181 9.79 23.26 -3.62
CA HIS A 181 9.10 22.14 -2.99
C HIS A 181 7.59 22.35 -3.05
N GLU A 182 6.88 21.47 -3.75
CA GLU A 182 5.41 21.48 -3.81
C GLU A 182 4.87 20.76 -2.57
N ARG A 183 3.93 21.38 -1.85
CA ARG A 183 3.36 20.80 -0.61
C ARG A 183 2.17 19.92 -0.93
N ILE A 184 1.96 18.85 -0.17
CA ILE A 184 0.78 17.98 -0.36
C ILE A 184 -0.47 18.55 0.31
N ARG A 185 -0.32 19.30 1.42
CA ARG A 185 -1.46 19.92 2.10
C ARG A 185 -2.23 20.89 1.21
N ASP A 186 -1.57 21.50 0.23
CA ASP A 186 -2.19 22.47 -0.69
C ASP A 186 -3.23 21.83 -1.62
N LEU A 187 -3.18 20.50 -1.83
CA LEU A 187 -4.22 19.76 -2.55
C LEU A 187 -5.55 19.72 -1.81
N ALA A 188 -5.52 19.74 -0.47
CA ALA A 188 -6.73 19.60 0.34
C ALA A 188 -7.56 20.89 0.32
N PHE A 189 -6.91 22.04 0.10
CA PHE A 189 -7.53 23.38 0.04
C PHE A 189 -8.03 23.78 -1.36
N ALA A 190 -7.72 22.99 -2.39
CA ALA A 190 -8.16 23.25 -3.77
C ALA A 190 -9.54 22.62 -4.10
N GLN A 191 -10.36 22.34 -3.08
CA GLN A 191 -11.71 21.76 -3.18
C GLN A 191 -12.79 22.84 -3.14
#